data_AF-A0A3E1P456-F1
#
_entry.id   AF-A0A3E1P456-F1
#
_cell.length_a   1.000
_cell.length_b   1.000
_cell.length_c   1.000
_cell.angle_alpha   90.00
_cell.angle_beta   90.00
_cell.angle_gamma   90.00
#
_symmetry.space_group_name_H-M   'P 1'
#
loop_
_entity.id
_entity.type
_entity.pdbx_description
1 polymer ?
#
loop_
_entity_poly.entity_id
_entity_poly.type
_entity_poly.pdbx_seq_one_letter_code
_entity_poly.pdbx_strand_id
1 'polypeptide(L)'
;MTSREELQSAIDLQLRVVLEKYHCVRGSIRFQAPALLSMNGIRTDGKPVLIWPTDKKLDSLVSRYVFQEPELGGLIVQADLVMDQFVYKQVSKGRLQMEAQQVQRQREQEARKQQENWRRLLESKTELYGLELARQVADRLQSRSFGFGHRDYCGMGLEYRNGAYYYGGLWDGVMDDKVQVFSSKEEFVGWLASQSDASMARLDEMDAFYWGNQTVTRQRLLEFII
;
A
#
# COMPACT_ATOMS: atom_id res chain seq x y z
N MET A 1 20.55 39.87 11.92
CA MET A 1 19.68 38.67 11.88
C MET A 1 18.27 39.15 12.24
N THR A 2 17.24 38.82 11.44
CA THR A 2 15.85 39.17 11.78
C THR A 2 15.45 38.45 13.07
N SER A 3 14.89 39.18 14.03
CA SER A 3 14.47 38.60 15.31
C SER A 3 13.27 37.67 15.13
N ARG A 4 12.99 36.85 16.14
CA ARG A 4 11.84 35.94 16.11
C ARG A 4 10.50 36.69 16.10
N GLU A 5 10.43 37.78 16.86
CA GLU A 5 9.25 38.64 16.94
C GLU A 5 8.99 39.37 15.62
N GLU A 6 10.06 39.80 14.94
CA GLU A 6 9.96 40.38 13.58
C GLU A 6 9.44 39.34 12.57
N LEU A 7 9.88 38.08 12.68
CA LEU A 7 9.36 36.99 11.84
C LEU A 7 7.91 36.66 12.15
N GLN A 8 7.49 36.62 13.42
CA GLN A 8 6.08 36.41 13.79
C GLN A 8 5.21 37.54 13.23
N SER A 9 5.61 38.79 13.42
CA SER A 9 4.88 39.95 12.90
C SER A 9 4.74 39.88 11.37
N ALA A 10 5.80 39.47 10.66
CA ALA A 10 5.76 39.28 9.22
C ALA A 10 4.88 38.09 8.79
N ILE A 11 4.89 36.98 9.55
CA ILE A 11 4.02 35.82 9.33
C ILE A 11 2.56 36.22 9.53
N ASP A 12 2.22 36.90 10.63
CA ASP A 12 0.87 37.35 10.95
C ASP A 12 0.30 38.24 9.84
N LEU A 13 1.10 39.23 9.40
CA LEU A 13 0.73 40.11 8.31
C LEU A 13 0.48 39.34 7.01
N GLN A 14 1.40 38.45 6.63
CA GLN A 14 1.25 37.71 5.37
C GLN A 14 0.11 36.69 5.45
N LEU A 15 -0.09 36.04 6.60
CA LEU A 15 -1.19 35.12 6.85
C LEU A 15 -2.54 35.82 6.75
N ARG A 16 -2.66 37.03 7.30
CA ARG A 16 -3.85 37.87 7.15
C ARG A 16 -4.14 38.17 5.68
N VAL A 17 -3.14 38.64 4.92
CA VAL A 17 -3.27 38.95 3.50
C VAL A 17 -3.81 37.74 2.72
N VAL A 18 -3.29 36.54 3.00
CA VAL A 18 -3.76 35.33 2.34
C VAL A 18 -5.19 34.99 2.77
N LEU A 19 -5.51 35.01 4.07
CA LEU A 19 -6.86 34.69 4.55
C LEU A 19 -7.93 35.66 4.03
N GLU A 20 -7.64 36.97 4.02
CA GLU A 20 -8.55 38.00 3.50
C GLU A 20 -8.80 37.82 2.00
N LYS A 21 -7.76 37.47 1.22
CA LYS A 21 -7.89 37.15 -0.22
C LYS A 21 -8.89 36.03 -0.48
N TYR A 22 -9.02 35.06 0.45
CA TYR A 22 -9.96 33.94 0.35
C TYR A 22 -11.25 34.16 1.16
N HIS A 23 -11.50 35.39 1.63
CA HIS A 23 -12.67 35.77 2.45
C HIS A 23 -12.82 34.93 3.73
N CYS A 24 -11.69 34.56 4.33
CA CYS A 24 -11.64 33.78 5.56
C CYS A 24 -11.66 34.69 6.79
N VAL A 25 -12.41 34.29 7.82
CA VAL A 25 -12.42 34.93 9.15
C VAL A 25 -11.52 34.20 10.14
N ARG A 26 -11.23 32.92 9.88
CA ARG A 26 -10.28 32.10 10.63
C ARG A 26 -9.46 31.27 9.68
N GLY A 27 -8.29 30.83 10.10
CA GLY A 27 -7.54 29.83 9.37
C GLY A 27 -6.37 29.27 10.13
N SER A 28 -5.72 28.28 9.53
CA SER A 28 -4.47 27.77 10.06
C SER A 28 -3.46 27.49 8.95
N ILE A 29 -2.21 27.77 9.25
CA ILE A 29 -1.07 27.27 8.48
C ILE A 29 -0.36 26.20 9.27
N ARG A 30 0.13 25.19 8.58
CA ARG A 30 0.95 24.12 9.13
C ARG A 30 2.14 23.89 8.24
N PHE A 31 3.32 23.98 8.84
CA PHE A 31 4.60 23.63 8.25
C PHE A 31 5.25 22.54 9.11
N GLN A 32 5.69 21.44 8.50
CA GLN A 32 6.38 20.35 9.19
C GLN A 32 7.39 19.74 8.21
N ALA A 33 8.69 19.87 8.46
CA ALA A 33 9.68 19.25 7.57
C ALA A 33 9.57 17.71 7.61
N PRO A 34 9.65 16.99 6.46
CA PRO A 34 9.95 17.46 5.11
C PRO A 34 8.73 17.88 4.27
N ALA A 35 7.52 17.96 4.85
CA ALA A 35 6.30 18.33 4.15
C ALA A 35 6.19 19.83 3.84
N LEU A 36 5.48 20.15 2.75
CA LEU A 36 5.18 21.51 2.30
C LEU A 36 4.25 22.26 3.28
N LEU A 37 4.31 23.59 3.25
CA LEU A 37 3.31 24.44 3.90
C LEU A 37 1.91 24.03 3.44
N SER A 38 0.99 23.86 4.38
CA SER A 38 -0.43 23.62 4.12
C SER A 38 -1.26 24.68 4.82
N MET A 39 -2.38 25.06 4.21
CA MET A 39 -3.23 26.11 4.73
C MET A 39 -4.71 25.79 4.54
N ASN A 40 -5.51 26.12 5.55
CA ASN A 40 -6.95 26.05 5.48
C ASN A 40 -7.56 27.30 6.13
N GLY A 41 -8.80 27.59 5.77
CA GLY A 41 -9.55 28.72 6.29
C GLY A 41 -11.03 28.40 6.48
N ILE A 42 -11.70 29.21 7.29
CA ILE A 42 -13.16 29.24 7.42
C ILE A 42 -13.63 30.60 6.92
N ARG A 43 -14.53 30.59 5.94
CA ARG A 43 -15.12 31.79 5.34
C ARG A 43 -16.13 32.47 6.25
N THR A 44 -16.50 33.71 5.91
CA THR A 44 -17.58 34.46 6.59
C THR A 44 -18.92 33.73 6.60
N ASP A 45 -19.18 32.88 5.60
CA ASP A 45 -20.37 32.02 5.52
C ASP A 45 -20.25 30.71 6.31
N GLY A 46 -19.17 30.56 7.08
CA GLY A 46 -18.87 29.37 7.89
C GLY A 46 -18.31 28.18 7.11
N LYS A 47 -18.16 28.26 5.78
CA LYS A 47 -17.68 27.13 4.98
C LYS A 47 -16.16 26.99 5.04
N PRO A 48 -15.63 25.75 5.16
CA PRO A 48 -14.20 25.51 5.10
C PRO A 48 -13.68 25.68 3.67
N VAL A 49 -12.44 26.15 3.55
CA VAL A 49 -11.71 26.23 2.28
C VAL A 49 -10.28 25.72 2.47
N LEU A 50 -9.85 24.85 1.56
CA LEU A 50 -8.44 24.49 1.44
C LEU A 50 -7.74 25.57 0.60
N ILE A 51 -6.68 26.13 1.15
CA ILE A 51 -5.91 27.18 0.49
C ILE A 51 -4.59 26.55 0.05
N TRP A 52 -4.39 26.44 -1.26
CA TRP A 52 -3.11 26.02 -1.81
C TRP A 52 -2.11 27.17 -1.64
N PRO A 53 -1.06 27.01 -0.83
CA PRO A 53 -0.11 28.07 -0.60
C PRO A 53 0.84 28.16 -1.80
N THR A 54 0.41 28.88 -2.83
CA THR A 54 1.30 29.32 -3.92
C THR A 54 2.16 30.53 -3.49
N ASP A 55 1.99 31.00 -2.26
CA ASP A 55 2.67 32.16 -1.71
C ASP A 55 4.07 31.79 -1.20
N LYS A 56 5.07 32.02 -2.07
CA LYS A 56 6.49 31.81 -1.76
C LYS A 56 7.00 32.69 -0.60
N LYS A 57 6.34 33.82 -0.32
CA LYS A 57 6.75 34.73 0.75
C LYS A 57 6.38 34.16 2.11
N LEU A 58 5.16 33.63 2.26
CA LEU A 58 4.73 32.98 3.51
C LEU A 58 5.56 31.73 3.80
N ASP A 59 5.81 30.91 2.79
CA ASP A 59 6.67 29.72 2.91
C ASP A 59 8.10 30.08 3.35
N SER A 60 8.69 31.12 2.76
CA SER A 60 10.02 31.62 3.13
C SER A 60 10.07 32.14 4.57
N LEU A 61 9.05 32.90 5.01
CA LEU A 61 8.98 33.44 6.38
C LEU A 61 8.87 32.32 7.42
N VAL A 62 7.97 31.36 7.19
CA VAL A 62 7.76 30.22 8.10
C VAL A 62 8.99 29.31 8.12
N SER A 63 9.60 29.05 6.96
CA SER A 63 10.86 28.29 6.88
C SER A 63 11.96 28.96 7.68
N ARG A 64 12.17 30.27 7.51
CA ARG A 64 13.17 31.02 8.29
C ARG A 64 12.89 30.97 9.79
N TYR A 65 11.63 31.10 10.20
CA TYR A 65 11.24 30.97 11.61
C TYR A 65 11.59 29.58 12.16
N VAL A 66 11.28 28.51 11.42
CA VAL A 66 11.53 27.14 11.87
C VAL A 66 13.02 26.82 11.91
N PHE A 67 13.78 27.21 10.88
CA PHE A 67 15.20 26.89 10.78
C PHE A 67 16.13 27.75 11.65
N GLN A 68 15.61 28.77 12.34
CA GLN A 68 16.36 29.51 13.37
C GLN A 68 16.64 28.65 14.62
N GLU A 69 15.80 27.65 14.90
CA GLU A 69 15.95 26.77 16.07
C GLU A 69 16.26 25.33 15.63
N PRO A 70 17.44 24.78 15.96
CA PRO A 70 17.83 23.44 15.53
C PRO A 70 16.84 22.34 15.94
N GLU A 71 16.17 22.48 17.09
CA GLU A 71 15.23 21.49 17.63
C GLU A 71 13.81 21.63 17.07
N LEU A 72 13.51 22.71 16.35
CA LEU A 72 12.19 22.97 15.79
C LEU A 72 12.05 22.26 14.45
N GLY A 73 11.05 21.39 14.33
CA GLY A 73 10.74 20.62 13.13
C GLY A 73 9.53 21.14 12.36
N GLY A 74 8.73 22.00 12.99
CA GLY A 74 7.55 22.58 12.38
C GLY A 74 6.90 23.69 13.18
N LEU A 75 5.97 24.38 12.54
CA LEU A 75 5.17 25.45 13.11
C LEU A 75 3.72 25.31 12.64
N ILE A 76 2.79 25.46 13.58
CA ILE A 76 1.37 25.65 13.30
C ILE A 76 1.01 27.05 13.78
N VAL A 77 0.38 27.85 12.92
CA VAL A 77 -0.18 29.16 13.31
C VAL A 77 -1.67 29.11 13.06
N GLN A 78 -2.45 29.36 14.10
CA GLN A 78 -3.90 29.54 14.01
C GLN A 78 -4.21 31.04 14.08
N ALA A 79 -5.02 31.53 13.16
CA ALA A 79 -5.42 32.93 13.10
C ALA A 79 -6.94 33.05 13.24
N ASP A 80 -7.37 33.95 14.11
CA ASP A 80 -8.74 34.47 14.19
C ASP A 80 -8.69 35.96 13.84
N LEU A 81 -9.15 36.31 12.63
CA LEU A 81 -9.12 37.68 12.14
C LEU A 81 -10.20 38.55 12.77
N VAL A 82 -11.24 37.96 13.36
CA VAL A 82 -12.30 38.70 14.07
C VAL A 82 -11.79 39.19 15.41
N MET A 83 -11.02 38.33 16.10
CA MET A 83 -10.42 38.66 17.40
C MET A 83 -9.01 39.25 17.30
N ASP A 84 -8.50 39.43 16.08
CA ASP A 84 -7.13 39.88 15.82
C ASP A 84 -6.06 39.02 16.53
N GLN A 85 -6.29 37.72 16.60
CA GLN A 85 -5.50 36.81 17.43
C GLN A 85 -4.75 35.77 16.60
N PHE A 86 -3.47 35.58 16.91
CA PHE A 86 -2.61 34.55 16.34
C PHE A 86 -2.06 33.65 17.44
N VAL A 87 -2.15 32.34 17.25
CA VAL A 87 -1.68 31.33 18.20
C VAL A 87 -0.62 30.46 17.52
N TYR A 88 0.59 30.50 18.06
CA TYR A 88 1.74 29.78 17.56
C TYR A 88 1.92 28.48 18.34
N LYS A 89 1.98 27.35 17.63
CA LYS A 89 2.31 26.04 18.19
C LYS A 89 3.53 25.47 17.49
N GLN A 90 4.62 25.42 18.23
CA GLN A 90 5.89 24.85 17.80
C GLN A 90 5.83 23.31 17.86
N VAL A 91 6.44 22.66 16.87
CA VAL A 91 6.54 21.20 16.82
C VAL A 91 8.01 20.83 16.77
N SER A 92 8.51 20.10 17.77
CA SER A 92 9.93 19.71 17.82
C SER A 92 10.25 18.59 16.83
N LYS A 93 11.50 18.55 16.36
CA LYS A 93 12.01 17.45 15.51
C LYS A 93 11.90 16.11 16.21
N GLY A 94 12.26 16.05 17.50
CA GLY A 94 12.14 14.83 18.30
C GLY A 94 10.70 14.30 18.36
N ARG A 95 9.70 15.19 18.49
CA ARG A 95 8.29 14.80 18.43
C ARG A 95 7.89 14.24 17.07
N LEU A 96 8.27 14.92 15.97
CA LEU A 96 7.99 14.43 14.61
C LEU A 96 8.63 13.06 14.35
N GLN A 97 9.87 12.85 14.82
CA GLN A 97 10.57 11.57 14.70
C GLN A 97 9.87 10.47 15.52
N MET A 98 9.46 10.75 16.75
CA MET A 98 8.72 9.79 17.58
C MET A 98 7.38 9.42 16.95
N GLU A 99 6.61 10.40 16.47
CA GLU A 99 5.34 10.17 15.77
C GLU A 99 5.56 9.34 14.50
N ALA A 100 6.58 9.67 13.69
CA ALA A 100 6.93 8.90 12.50
C ALA A 100 7.33 7.45 12.81
N GLN A 101 8.13 7.23 13.86
CA GLN A 101 8.49 5.89 14.32
C GLN A 101 7.29 5.12 14.87
N GLN A 102 6.37 5.77 15.58
CA GLN A 102 5.15 5.14 16.06
C GLN A 102 4.25 4.72 14.90
N VAL A 103 4.05 5.59 13.91
CA VAL A 103 3.28 5.28 12.69
C VAL A 103 3.94 4.13 11.93
N GLN A 104 5.26 4.14 11.78
CA GLN A 104 5.98 3.06 11.11
C GLN A 104 5.80 1.73 11.85
N ARG A 105 5.99 1.70 13.18
CA ARG A 105 5.75 0.50 13.99
C ARG A 105 4.31 0.00 13.91
N GLN A 106 3.33 0.90 13.91
CA GLN A 106 1.92 0.54 13.76
C GLN A 106 1.67 -0.11 12.38
N ARG A 107 2.19 0.49 11.30
CA ARG A 107 2.09 -0.07 9.95
C ARG A 107 2.74 -1.45 9.85
N GLU A 108 3.92 -1.64 10.44
CA GLU A 108 4.59 -2.94 10.47
C GLU A 108 3.79 -3.98 11.25
N GLN A 109 3.21 -3.61 12.39
CA GLN A 109 2.34 -4.50 13.17
C GLN A 109 1.05 -4.85 12.43
N GLU A 110 0.43 -3.88 11.76
CA GLU A 110 -0.76 -4.10 10.94
C GLU A 110 -0.44 -4.99 9.74
N ALA A 111 0.65 -4.73 9.02
CA ALA A 111 1.11 -5.55 7.91
C ALA A 111 1.37 -6.99 8.36
N ARG A 112 2.04 -7.17 9.51
CA ARG A 112 2.27 -8.50 10.08
C ARG A 112 0.95 -9.21 10.43
N LYS A 113 0.01 -8.53 11.08
CA LYS A 113 -1.32 -9.10 11.38
C LYS A 113 -2.08 -9.46 10.11
N GLN A 114 -2.03 -8.61 9.09
CA GLN A 114 -2.65 -8.88 7.79
C GLN A 114 -2.01 -10.11 7.13
N GLN A 115 -0.69 -10.23 7.15
CA GLN A 115 0.05 -11.38 6.63
C GLN A 115 -0.31 -12.68 7.38
N GLU A 116 -0.39 -12.64 8.71
CA GLU A 116 -0.80 -13.78 9.54
C GLU A 116 -2.26 -14.19 9.27
N ASN A 117 -3.17 -13.21 9.14
CA ASN A 117 -4.57 -13.47 8.78
C ASN A 117 -4.71 -14.05 7.37
N TRP A 118 -3.95 -13.53 6.40
CA TRP A 118 -3.92 -14.04 5.03
C TRP A 118 -3.45 -15.50 5.00
N ARG A 119 -2.36 -15.81 5.73
CA ARG A 119 -1.87 -17.18 5.87
C ARG A 119 -2.93 -18.12 6.43
N ARG A 120 -3.58 -17.75 7.54
CA ARG A 120 -4.65 -18.55 8.16
C ARG A 120 -5.82 -18.78 7.21
N LEU A 121 -6.19 -17.76 6.43
CA LEU A 121 -7.25 -17.90 5.43
C LEU A 121 -6.86 -18.95 4.38
N LEU A 122 -5.63 -18.90 3.85
CA LEU A 122 -5.14 -19.89 2.90
C LEU A 122 -5.09 -21.29 3.51
N GLU A 123 -4.57 -21.43 4.73
CA GLU A 123 -4.52 -22.70 5.48
C GLU A 123 -5.90 -23.32 5.69
N SER A 124 -6.96 -22.50 5.79
CA SER A 124 -8.33 -22.99 6.00
C SER A 124 -8.98 -23.62 4.77
N LYS A 125 -8.42 -23.44 3.57
CA LYS A 125 -9.01 -23.92 2.32
C LYS A 125 -8.62 -25.37 1.99
N THR A 126 -9.00 -26.29 2.86
CA THR A 126 -8.53 -27.69 2.84
C THR A 126 -9.38 -28.66 2.03
N GLU A 127 -10.43 -28.19 1.35
CA GLU A 127 -11.30 -29.04 0.54
C GLU A 127 -10.52 -29.65 -0.64
N LEU A 128 -10.44 -30.98 -0.67
CA LEU A 128 -9.71 -31.71 -1.71
C LEU A 128 -10.40 -31.58 -3.07
N TYR A 129 -9.62 -31.34 -4.13
CA TYR A 129 -10.14 -31.16 -5.49
C TYR A 129 -10.99 -32.35 -5.95
N GLY A 130 -10.59 -33.57 -5.58
CA GLY A 130 -11.32 -34.80 -5.86
C GLY A 130 -11.03 -35.35 -7.27
N LEU A 131 -11.32 -36.65 -7.42
CA LEU A 131 -10.97 -37.41 -8.64
C LEU A 131 -11.66 -36.88 -9.90
N GLU A 132 -12.92 -36.45 -9.78
CA GLU A 132 -13.71 -36.02 -10.93
C GLU A 132 -13.12 -34.76 -11.57
N LEU A 133 -12.90 -33.71 -10.78
CA LEU A 133 -12.26 -32.48 -11.23
C LEU A 133 -10.86 -32.75 -11.78
N ALA A 134 -10.06 -33.55 -11.07
CA ALA A 134 -8.70 -33.88 -11.50
C ALA A 134 -8.64 -34.60 -12.86
N ARG A 135 -9.59 -35.51 -13.13
CA ARG A 135 -9.71 -36.18 -14.44
C ARG A 135 -10.06 -35.20 -15.56
N GLN A 136 -11.06 -34.35 -15.33
CA GLN A 136 -11.47 -33.36 -16.33
C GLN A 136 -10.34 -32.37 -16.65
N VAL A 137 -9.57 -31.96 -15.64
CA VAL A 137 -8.37 -31.14 -15.83
C VAL A 137 -7.32 -31.89 -16.65
N ALA A 138 -7.03 -33.16 -16.32
CA ALA A 138 -6.07 -33.96 -17.06
C ALA A 138 -6.45 -34.12 -18.54
N ASP A 139 -7.72 -34.36 -18.83
CA ASP A 139 -8.23 -34.43 -20.20
C ASP A 139 -8.10 -33.09 -20.94
N ARG A 140 -8.43 -31.99 -20.25
CA ARG A 140 -8.31 -30.65 -20.83
C ARG A 140 -6.86 -30.28 -21.15
N LEU A 141 -5.92 -30.68 -20.29
CA LEU A 141 -4.49 -30.38 -20.44
C LEU A 141 -3.88 -30.91 -21.73
N GLN A 142 -4.40 -32.01 -22.28
CA GLN A 142 -3.92 -32.57 -23.54
C GLN A 142 -4.08 -31.61 -24.73
N SER A 143 -4.98 -30.62 -24.62
CA SER A 143 -5.26 -29.64 -25.67
C SER A 143 -4.82 -28.21 -25.32
N ARG A 144 -4.59 -27.91 -24.04
CA ARG A 144 -4.39 -26.54 -23.56
C ARG A 144 -3.65 -26.53 -22.24
N SER A 145 -2.63 -25.69 -22.09
CA SER A 145 -1.95 -25.47 -20.80
C SER A 145 -2.81 -24.66 -19.82
N PHE A 146 -2.63 -24.92 -18.52
CA PHE A 146 -3.23 -24.16 -17.44
C PHE A 146 -2.20 -23.20 -16.83
N GLY A 147 -2.55 -21.93 -16.70
CA GLY A 147 -1.68 -20.92 -16.10
C GLY A 147 -1.95 -19.53 -16.62
N PHE A 148 -1.26 -18.54 -16.05
CA PHE A 148 -1.19 -17.21 -16.66
C PHE A 148 -0.08 -17.16 -17.70
N GLY A 149 -0.26 -16.33 -18.72
CA GLY A 149 0.75 -16.07 -19.75
C GLY A 149 0.92 -14.57 -19.93
N HIS A 150 1.82 -13.99 -19.15
CA HIS A 150 2.19 -12.58 -19.28
C HIS A 150 3.69 -12.41 -19.00
N ARG A 151 4.18 -11.18 -19.13
CA ARG A 151 5.57 -10.86 -18.78
C ARG A 151 5.79 -11.03 -17.27
N ASP A 152 6.99 -11.45 -16.88
CA ASP A 152 7.45 -11.71 -15.51
C ASP A 152 6.77 -12.94 -14.86
N TYR A 153 6.68 -12.95 -13.53
CA TYR A 153 6.14 -14.06 -12.75
C TYR A 153 4.67 -14.32 -13.08
N CYS A 154 4.34 -15.53 -13.52
CA CYS A 154 3.00 -15.95 -13.94
C CYS A 154 2.34 -16.94 -12.98
N GLY A 155 2.91 -17.17 -11.80
CA GLY A 155 2.34 -18.09 -10.82
C GLY A 155 2.76 -19.53 -10.99
N MET A 156 1.82 -20.42 -10.68
CA MET A 156 1.94 -21.87 -10.89
C MET A 156 1.04 -22.33 -12.03
N GLY A 157 1.54 -23.28 -12.82
CA GLY A 157 0.86 -23.81 -13.99
C GLY A 157 0.83 -25.33 -14.04
N LEU A 158 0.02 -25.84 -14.98
CA LEU A 158 -0.04 -27.24 -15.34
C LEU A 158 0.10 -27.38 -16.85
N GLU A 159 0.89 -28.34 -17.31
CA GLU A 159 1.09 -28.59 -18.75
C GLU A 159 1.05 -30.09 -19.04
N TYR A 160 0.65 -30.43 -20.27
CA TYR A 160 0.86 -31.76 -20.84
C TYR A 160 1.75 -31.63 -22.08
N ARG A 161 2.86 -32.38 -22.11
CA ARG A 161 3.77 -32.42 -23.26
C ARG A 161 4.50 -33.76 -23.29
N ASN A 162 4.75 -34.28 -24.49
CA ASN A 162 5.52 -35.52 -24.71
C ASN A 162 5.03 -36.73 -23.89
N GLY A 163 3.72 -36.87 -23.70
CA GLY A 163 3.16 -38.02 -22.96
C GLY A 163 3.07 -37.85 -21.44
N ALA A 164 3.62 -36.77 -20.86
CA ALA A 164 3.69 -36.55 -19.42
C ALA A 164 2.99 -35.27 -18.98
N TYR A 165 2.61 -35.21 -17.70
CA TYR A 165 2.01 -34.05 -17.06
C TYR A 165 3.04 -33.34 -16.18
N TYR A 166 2.94 -32.02 -16.11
CA TYR A 166 3.90 -31.17 -15.42
C TYR A 166 3.18 -30.19 -14.50
N TYR A 167 3.75 -29.94 -13.33
CA TYR A 167 3.37 -28.88 -12.41
C TYR A 167 4.61 -28.06 -12.04
N GLY A 168 4.54 -26.74 -12.16
CA GLY A 168 5.68 -25.89 -11.85
C GLY A 168 5.38 -24.40 -11.96
N GLY A 169 6.42 -23.61 -11.67
CA GLY A 169 6.37 -22.16 -11.79
C GLY A 169 6.35 -21.72 -13.25
N LEU A 170 5.60 -20.66 -13.54
CA LEU A 170 5.53 -20.04 -14.87
C LEU A 170 6.22 -18.67 -14.86
N TRP A 171 7.02 -18.41 -15.88
CA TRP A 171 7.73 -17.15 -16.11
C TRP A 171 7.65 -16.78 -17.58
N ASP A 172 7.28 -15.54 -17.88
CA ASP A 172 7.14 -15.05 -19.26
C ASP A 172 6.26 -15.97 -20.15
N GLY A 173 5.24 -16.59 -19.53
CA GLY A 173 4.32 -17.52 -20.18
C GLY A 173 4.88 -18.93 -20.46
N VAL A 174 6.05 -19.27 -19.93
CA VAL A 174 6.69 -20.59 -20.08
C VAL A 174 6.93 -21.23 -18.72
N MET A 175 6.75 -22.54 -18.63
CA MET A 175 7.08 -23.29 -17.42
C MET A 175 8.58 -23.43 -17.22
N ASP A 176 9.04 -23.13 -16.00
CA ASP A 176 10.43 -23.29 -15.56
C ASP A 176 10.87 -24.77 -15.65
N ASP A 177 12.18 -25.02 -15.58
CA ASP A 177 12.77 -26.37 -15.59
C ASP A 177 12.58 -27.09 -14.25
N LYS A 178 12.35 -26.33 -13.17
CA LYS A 178 12.03 -26.88 -11.83
C LYS A 178 10.55 -27.28 -11.77
N VAL A 179 10.27 -28.48 -12.25
CA VAL A 179 8.92 -29.03 -12.36
C VAL A 179 8.77 -30.36 -11.64
N GLN A 180 7.58 -30.60 -11.12
CA GLN A 180 7.12 -31.93 -10.79
C GLN A 180 6.55 -32.58 -12.06
N VAL A 181 6.98 -33.81 -12.34
CA VAL A 181 6.60 -34.56 -13.54
C VAL A 181 5.82 -35.81 -13.14
N PHE A 182 4.76 -36.11 -13.88
CA PHE A 182 3.94 -37.30 -13.73
C PHE A 182 3.94 -38.06 -15.06
N SER A 183 4.35 -39.33 -15.03
CA SER A 183 4.60 -40.11 -16.24
C SER A 183 3.31 -40.67 -16.85
N SER A 184 2.21 -40.64 -16.09
CA SER A 184 0.91 -41.14 -16.51
C SER A 184 -0.23 -40.20 -16.09
N LYS A 185 -1.37 -40.35 -16.75
CA LYS A 185 -2.60 -39.63 -16.37
C LYS A 185 -3.05 -40.04 -14.97
N GLU A 186 -2.91 -41.31 -14.62
CA GLU A 186 -3.32 -41.88 -13.35
C GLU A 186 -2.52 -41.29 -12.18
N GLU A 187 -1.19 -41.16 -12.33
CA GLU A 187 -0.32 -40.50 -11.35
C GLU A 187 -0.72 -39.04 -11.16
N PHE A 188 -0.88 -38.30 -12.26
CA PHE A 188 -1.27 -36.89 -12.22
C PHE A 188 -2.64 -36.69 -11.56
N VAL A 189 -3.63 -37.48 -11.95
CA VAL A 189 -5.00 -37.41 -11.42
C VAL A 189 -5.00 -37.76 -9.93
N GLY A 190 -4.28 -38.81 -9.52
CA GLY A 190 -4.17 -39.19 -8.11
C GLY A 190 -3.54 -38.08 -7.27
N TRP A 191 -2.43 -37.50 -7.76
CA TRP A 191 -1.80 -36.35 -7.13
C TRP A 191 -2.76 -35.16 -7.01
N LEU A 192 -3.31 -34.67 -8.13
CA LEU A 192 -4.14 -33.46 -8.17
C LEU A 192 -5.41 -33.64 -7.34
N ALA A 193 -6.04 -34.81 -7.37
CA ALA A 193 -7.24 -35.10 -6.58
C ALA A 193 -7.01 -34.99 -5.06
N SER A 194 -5.78 -35.25 -4.61
CA SER A 194 -5.36 -35.12 -3.21
C SER A 194 -4.89 -33.71 -2.82
N GLN A 195 -4.87 -32.76 -3.76
CA GLN A 195 -4.56 -31.37 -3.48
C GLN A 195 -5.80 -30.58 -3.07
N SER A 196 -5.56 -29.45 -2.42
CA SER A 196 -6.55 -28.43 -2.06
C SER A 196 -5.97 -27.05 -2.33
N ASP A 197 -6.80 -26.00 -2.27
CA ASP A 197 -6.31 -24.62 -2.37
C ASP A 197 -5.21 -24.36 -1.31
N ALA A 198 -5.35 -24.91 -0.11
CA ALA A 198 -4.37 -24.79 0.97
C ALA A 198 -3.03 -25.48 0.64
N SER A 199 -3.05 -26.73 0.15
CA SER A 199 -1.82 -27.44 -0.19
C SER A 199 -1.11 -26.84 -1.41
N MET A 200 -1.86 -26.18 -2.30
CA MET A 200 -1.33 -25.48 -3.47
C MET A 200 -0.95 -24.02 -3.20
N ALA A 201 -1.19 -23.50 -1.99
CA ALA A 201 -0.98 -22.10 -1.65
C ALA A 201 0.49 -21.70 -1.43
N ARG A 202 1.45 -22.63 -1.53
CA ARG A 202 2.90 -22.37 -1.37
C ARG A 202 3.28 -21.69 -0.05
N LEU A 203 2.65 -22.11 1.05
CA LEU A 203 2.86 -21.53 2.39
C LEU A 203 4.21 -21.92 3.04
N ASP A 204 4.94 -22.81 2.39
CA ASP A 204 6.30 -23.23 2.68
C ASP A 204 7.36 -22.26 2.13
N GLU A 205 6.99 -21.38 1.21
CA GLU A 205 7.87 -20.33 0.70
C GLU A 205 8.22 -19.31 1.79
N MET A 206 9.49 -18.89 1.83
CA MET A 206 9.98 -17.92 2.81
C MET A 206 9.39 -16.52 2.58
N ASP A 207 9.18 -16.15 1.31
CA ASP A 207 8.60 -14.87 0.92
C ASP A 207 7.07 -15.01 0.77
N ALA A 208 6.33 -14.21 1.53
CA ALA A 208 4.87 -14.18 1.48
C ALA A 208 4.31 -13.68 0.14
N PHE A 209 5.14 -13.06 -0.70
CA PHE A 209 4.79 -12.76 -2.08
C PHE A 209 4.25 -13.98 -2.86
N TYR A 210 4.73 -15.20 -2.55
CA TYR A 210 4.29 -16.40 -3.24
C TYR A 210 3.03 -17.04 -2.65
N TRP A 211 2.61 -16.63 -1.44
CA TRP A 211 1.53 -17.29 -0.72
C TRP A 211 0.17 -17.03 -1.38
N GLY A 212 -0.39 -18.07 -2.00
CA GLY A 212 -1.64 -18.01 -2.76
C GLY A 212 -1.58 -17.11 -4.00
N ASN A 213 -0.39 -16.64 -4.38
CA ASN A 213 -0.22 -15.74 -5.50
C ASN A 213 -0.18 -16.53 -6.81
N GLN A 214 -1.24 -16.35 -7.62
CA GLN A 214 -1.38 -17.01 -8.92
C GLN A 214 -1.19 -18.54 -8.89
N THR A 215 -1.55 -19.17 -7.76
CA THR A 215 -1.47 -20.63 -7.56
C THR A 215 -2.65 -21.36 -8.18
N VAL A 216 -2.54 -22.68 -8.34
CA VAL A 216 -3.64 -23.54 -8.77
C VAL A 216 -4.72 -23.56 -7.67
N THR A 217 -5.95 -23.17 -8.01
CA THR A 217 -7.10 -23.20 -7.08
C THR A 217 -8.28 -23.94 -7.72
N ARG A 218 -9.19 -24.48 -6.90
CA ARG A 218 -10.42 -25.15 -7.36
C ARG A 218 -11.18 -24.28 -8.35
N GLN A 219 -11.38 -23.00 -8.03
CA GLN A 219 -12.12 -22.08 -8.90
C GLN A 219 -11.48 -21.98 -10.29
N ARG A 220 -10.15 -21.77 -10.35
CA ARG A 220 -9.45 -21.67 -11.64
C ARG A 220 -9.50 -22.98 -12.42
N LEU A 221 -9.43 -24.13 -11.74
CA LEU A 221 -9.57 -25.44 -12.37
C LEU A 221 -10.97 -25.63 -12.96
N LEU A 222 -12.02 -25.20 -12.26
CA LEU A 222 -13.40 -25.24 -12.76
C LEU A 222 -13.60 -24.32 -13.96
N GLU A 223 -12.98 -23.15 -13.97
CA GLU A 223 -13.01 -22.24 -15.13
C GLU A 223 -12.26 -22.81 -16.34
N PHE A 224 -11.21 -23.60 -16.10
CA PHE A 224 -10.34 -24.15 -17.13
C PHE A 224 -10.96 -25.31 -17.92
N ILE A 225 -11.77 -26.14 -17.27
CA ILE A 225 -12.40 -27.34 -17.86
C ILE A 225 -13.63 -27.02 -18.72
N ILE A 226 -14.09 -25.76 -18.72
CA ILE A 226 -15.12 -25.23 -19.61
C ILE A 226 -14.50 -24.96 -21.00
#